data_AF-A0A6M0AU07-F1
#
_entry.id   AF-A0A6M0AU07-F1
#
_cell.length_a   1.000
_cell.length_b   1.000
_cell.length_c   1.000
_cell.angle_alpha   90.00
_cell.angle_beta   90.00
_cell.angle_gamma   90.00
#
_symmetry.space_group_name_H-M   'P 1'
#
loop_
_entity.id
_entity.type
_entity.pdbx_description
1 polymer ?
#
loop_
_entity_poly.entity_id
_entity_poly.type
_entity_poly.pdbx_seq_one_letter_code
_entity_poly.pdbx_strand_id
1 'polypeptide(L)' 'MTLAELKPGKLAIIEKVQIGLQVEGLTNRLEAIGIIPDRQVQVLRSAWFGGPLHIRVGSTTEVAIRR' A
#
# COMPACT_ATOMS: atom_id res chain seq x y z
N MET A 1 5.63 -8.22 8.41
CA MET A 1 4.19 -7.93 8.35
C MET A 1 3.87 -7.37 6.97
N THR A 2 2.67 -7.64 6.49
CA THR A 2 2.15 -7.12 5.22
C THR A 2 1.23 -5.93 5.49
N LEU A 3 0.93 -5.19 4.43
CA LEU A 3 0.00 -4.06 4.50
C LEU A 3 -1.40 -4.46 5.01
N ALA A 4 -1.83 -5.69 4.74
CA ALA A 4 -3.12 -6.21 5.17
C ALA A 4 -3.22 -6.50 6.68
N GLU A 5 -2.08 -6.69 7.34
CA GLU A 5 -1.99 -6.93 8.79
C GLU A 5 -1.88 -5.63 9.59
N LEU A 6 -1.62 -4.50 8.92
CA LEU A 6 -1.50 -3.19 9.56
C LEU A 6 -2.89 -2.68 9.97
N LYS A 7 -3.07 -2.42 11.28
CA LYS A 7 -4.34 -1.91 11.82
C LYS A 7 -4.63 -0.50 11.25
N PRO A 8 -5.89 -0.19 10.90
CA PRO A 8 -6.27 1.16 10.50
C PRO A 8 -5.81 2.22 11.51
N GLY A 9 -5.36 3.36 11.00
CA GLY A 9 -4.79 4.46 11.77
C GLY A 9 -3.31 4.31 12.12
N LYS A 10 -2.72 3.11 12.02
CA LYS A 10 -1.29 2.90 12.29
C LYS A 10 -0.42 3.27 11.09
N LEU A 11 0.72 3.88 11.41
CA LEU A 11 1.78 4.24 10.47
C LEU A 11 2.84 3.14 10.44
N ALA A 12 3.39 2.88 9.26
CA ALA A 12 4.52 2.00 9.04
C ALA A 12 5.45 2.59 7.97
N ILE A 13 6.67 2.07 7.86
CA ILE A 13 7.60 2.36 6.77
C ILE A 13 7.61 1.16 5.82
N ILE A 14 7.56 1.42 4.52
CA ILE A 14 7.68 0.39 3.49
C ILE A 14 9.14 -0.09 3.47
N GLU A 15 9.37 -1.33 3.89
CA GLU A 15 10.70 -1.95 3.79
C GLU A 15 10.97 -2.47 2.38
N LYS A 16 9.97 -3.14 1.78
CA LYS A 16 10.10 -3.76 0.47
C LYS A 16 8.74 -3.89 -0.20
N VAL A 17 8.72 -3.75 -1.53
CA VAL A 17 7.56 -4.05 -2.37
C VAL A 17 7.82 -5.37 -3.11
N GLN A 18 6.94 -6.35 -2.92
CA GLN A 18 7.00 -7.65 -3.59
C GLN A 18 5.84 -7.78 -4.57
N ILE A 19 6.12 -8.14 -5.81
CA ILE A 19 5.13 -8.27 -6.89
C ILE A 19 5.15 -9.73 -7.34
N GLY A 20 4.04 -10.45 -7.10
CA GLY A 20 3.97 -11.92 -7.25
C GLY A 20 3.78 -12.44 -8.68
N LEU A 21 3.29 -11.61 -9.61
CA LEU A 21 3.20 -11.92 -11.04
C LEU A 21 3.76 -10.72 -11.79
N GLN A 22 4.59 -10.93 -12.83
CA GLN A 22 5.05 -9.85 -13.70
C GLN A 22 3.86 -9.29 -14.51
N VAL A 23 3.10 -8.41 -13.87
CA VAL A 23 2.15 -7.54 -14.54
C VAL A 23 2.97 -6.38 -15.09
N GLU A 24 3.12 -6.33 -16.41
CA GLU A 24 3.87 -5.26 -17.06
C GLU A 24 3.41 -3.88 -16.59
N GLY A 25 4.38 -3.04 -16.22
CA GLY A 25 4.14 -1.68 -15.77
C GLY A 25 3.54 -1.52 -14.37
N LEU A 26 3.21 -2.59 -13.63
CA LEU A 26 2.69 -2.45 -12.27
C LEU A 26 3.73 -1.82 -11.33
N THR A 27 4.99 -2.26 -11.41
CA THR A 27 6.10 -1.66 -10.65
C THR A 27 6.18 -0.17 -10.90
N ASN A 28 6.24 0.25 -12.17
CA ASN A 28 6.33 1.66 -12.54
C ASN A 28 5.13 2.47 -12.02
N ARG A 29 3.92 1.90 -12.03
CA ARG A 29 2.73 2.58 -11.50
C ARG A 29 2.79 2.72 -9.98
N LEU A 30 3.25 1.70 -9.26
CA LEU A 30 3.44 1.75 -7.80
C LEU A 30 4.50 2.80 -7.42
N GLU A 31 5.61 2.83 -8.14
CA GLU A 31 6.66 3.83 -7.93
C GLU A 31 6.18 5.25 -8.21
N ALA A 32 5.45 5.47 -9.31
CA ALA A 32 4.92 6.78 -9.69
C ALA A 32 3.94 7.37 -8.67
N ILE A 33 3.21 6.53 -7.94
CA ILE A 33 2.32 6.98 -6.85
C ILE A 33 3.00 6.99 -5.47
N GLY A 34 4.30 6.67 -5.41
CA GLY A 34 5.13 6.77 -4.22
C GLY A 34 5.15 5.52 -3.34
N ILE A 35 4.64 4.38 -3.81
CA ILE A 35 4.77 3.09 -3.11
C ILE A 35 6.17 2.54 -3.41
N ILE A 36 7.15 3.04 -2.66
CA ILE A 36 8.57 2.71 -2.75
C ILE A 36 9.13 2.42 -1.36
N PRO A 37 10.28 1.73 -1.25
CA PRO A 37 10.98 1.57 0.03
C PRO A 37 11.26 2.90 0.73
N ASP A 38 11.38 2.86 2.05
CA ASP A 38 11.63 3.99 2.96
C ASP A 38 10.52 5.06 2.97
N ARG A 39 9.40 4.83 2.28
CA ARG A 39 8.24 5.72 2.33
C ARG A 39 7.31 5.33 3.49
N GLN A 40 6.75 6.34 4.15
CA GLN A 40 5.70 6.13 5.14
C GLN A 40 4.39 5.71 4.49
N VAL A 41 3.70 4.76 5.11
CA VAL A 41 2.38 4.29 4.71
C VAL A 41 1.44 4.20 5.92
N GLN A 42 0.17 4.51 5.71
CA GLN A 42 -0.89 4.38 6.71
C GLN A 42 -2.07 3.62 6.12
N VAL A 43 -2.63 2.64 6.83
CA VAL A 43 -3.96 2.13 6.48
C VAL A 43 -4.99 3.09 7.03
N LEU A 44 -5.80 3.69 6.17
CA LEU A 44 -6.88 4.61 6.56
C LEU A 44 -8.13 3.82 6.96
N ARG A 45 -8.52 2.85 6.14
CA ARG A 45 -9.62 1.92 6.42
C ARG A 45 -9.46 0.62 5.65
N SER A 46 -10.06 -0.45 6.16
CA SER A 46 -10.17 -1.72 5.46
C SER A 46 -11.64 -2.03 5.19
N ALA A 47 -11.97 -2.41 3.96
CA ALA A 47 -13.30 -2.92 3.67
C ALA A 47 -13.47 -4.33 4.25
N TRP A 48 -14.70 -4.65 4.66
CA TRP A 48 -15.11 -5.97 5.15
C TRP A 48 -15.01 -7.03 4.03
N PHE A 49 -14.97 -8.32 4.41
CA PHE A 49 -15.03 -9.46 3.49
C PHE A 49 -14.01 -9.41 2.32
N GLY A 50 -12.73 -9.15 2.62
CA GLY A 50 -11.69 -9.18 1.59
C GLY A 50 -11.69 -7.99 0.62
N GLY A 51 -12.49 -6.95 0.88
CA GLY A 51 -12.50 -5.74 0.07
C GLY A 51 -11.16 -4.97 0.09
N PRO A 52 -11.05 -3.87 -0.68
CA PRO A 52 -9.80 -3.13 -0.79
C PRO A 52 -9.37 -2.48 0.54
N LEU A 53 -8.06 -2.31 0.68
CA LEU A 53 -7.42 -1.49 1.70
C LEU A 53 -7.32 -0.06 1.16
N HIS A 54 -7.85 0.91 1.90
CA HIS A 54 -7.60 2.31 1.62
C HIS A 54 -6.39 2.76 2.41
N ILE A 55 -5.35 3.23 1.71
CA ILE A 55 -4.08 3.62 2.31
C ILE A 55 -3.72 5.05 1.95
N ARG A 56 -2.88 5.66 2.78
CA ARG A 56 -2.15 6.89 2.46
C ARG A 56 -0.66 6.58 2.39
N VAL A 57 0.00 7.11 1.36
CA VAL A 57 1.44 6.97 1.13
C VAL A 57 2.07 8.35 1.14
N GLY A 58 3.11 8.53 1.94
CA GLY A 58 3.63 9.87 2.28
C GLY A 58 2.55 10.73 2.95
N SER A 59 2.53 12.02 2.61
CA SER A 59 1.67 13.00 3.29
C SER A 59 0.27 13.13 2.71
N THR A 60 0.09 12.89 1.40
CA THR A 60 -1.13 13.30 0.67
C THR A 60 -1.71 12.25 -0.27
N THR A 61 -0.92 11.27 -0.73
CA THR A 61 -1.38 10.34 -1.76
C THR A 61 -2.24 9.25 -1.15
N GLU A 62 -3.52 9.19 -1.52
CA GLU A 62 -4.44 8.14 -1.07
C GLU A 62 -4.74 7.16 -2.20
N VAL A 63 -4.71 5.85 -1.88
CA VAL A 63 -4.80 4.77 -2.86
C VAL A 63 -5.65 3.63 -2.29
N ALA A 64 -6.49 3.02 -3.12
CA ALA A 64 -7.17 1.78 -2.81
C ALA A 64 -6.40 0.59 -3.41
N ILE A 65 -5.96 -0.36 -2.57
CA ILE A 65 -5.23 -1.57 -2.99
C ILE A 65 -6.05 -2.80 -2.66
N ARG A 66 -6.19 -3.71 -3.62
CA ARG A 66 -6.81 -5.01 -3.40
C ARG A 66 -5.86 -5.95 -2.64
N ARG A 67 -6.42 -6.81 -1.79
CA ARG A 67 -5.67 -7.85 -1.07
C ARG A 67 -5.17 -8.93 -2.03
#